data_AF-A0A7V5C4E9-F1
#
_entry.id   AF-A0A7V5C4E9-F1
#
_cell.length_a   1.000
_cell.length_b   1.000
_cell.length_c   1.000
_cell.angle_alpha   90.00
_cell.angle_beta   90.00
_cell.angle_gamma   90.00
#
_symmetry.space_group_name_H-M   'P 1'
#
loop_
_entity.id
_entity.type
_entity.pdbx_description
1 polymer ?
#
loop_
_entity_poly.entity_id
_entity_poly.type
_entity_poly.pdbx_seq_one_letter_code
_entity_poly.pdbx_strand_id
1 'polypeptide(L)'
;MKSDYDDNVLPAQCILSQEQLENIEAVLKHDLIGIGVRTVLLVDMSGNIVAKHDNGNCSDLNSLTALAAANCMSMDVLANIMGENGFRLHLLKGRNQNAHFSKINRRFLLITLFSEEVSLGLLRLQIGDDARKMKDIFNKTVKNAFFHLSFPLGFAGGTRAGLKKMHPAGA
;
A
#
# COMPACT_ATOMS: atom_id res chain seq x y z
N MET A 1 -11.70 8.43 21.34
CA MET A 1 -11.56 6.98 21.06
C MET A 1 -10.51 6.84 19.98
N LYS A 2 -9.45 6.05 20.18
CA LYS A 2 -8.31 5.99 19.24
C LYS A 2 -8.80 5.41 17.91
N SER A 3 -8.59 6.18 16.85
CA SER A 3 -8.72 5.77 15.47
C SER A 3 -7.74 4.60 15.25
N ASP A 4 -8.21 3.46 14.74
CA ASP A 4 -7.39 2.26 14.42
C ASP A 4 -6.39 2.51 13.26
N TYR A 5 -6.16 3.76 12.91
CA TYR A 5 -5.08 4.16 12.03
C TYR A 5 -3.81 4.35 12.86
N ASP A 6 -2.86 3.43 12.67
CA ASP A 6 -1.48 3.56 13.12
C ASP A 6 -0.94 4.97 12.81
N ASP A 7 -0.60 5.72 13.86
CA ASP A 7 -0.08 7.10 13.85
C ASP A 7 1.39 7.19 13.37
N ASN A 8 1.89 6.16 12.70
CA ASN A 8 3.08 6.26 11.85
C ASN A 8 2.75 7.08 10.60
N VAL A 9 2.61 8.39 10.80
CA VAL A 9 2.51 9.40 9.76
C VAL A 9 3.76 9.31 8.89
N LEU A 10 3.65 8.57 7.79
CA LEU A 10 4.60 8.66 6.69
C LEU A 10 4.65 10.14 6.26
N PRO A 11 5.84 10.75 6.16
CA PRO A 11 5.94 12.11 5.64
C PRO A 11 5.26 12.18 4.28
N ALA A 12 4.63 13.33 4.00
CA ALA A 12 3.66 13.56 2.92
C ALA A 12 4.16 13.26 1.49
N GLN A 13 5.43 12.88 1.31
CA GLN A 13 6.02 12.48 0.04
C GLN A 13 6.99 11.30 0.23
N CYS A 14 6.48 10.14 0.64
CA CYS A 14 7.24 8.89 0.44
C CYS A 14 7.09 8.48 -1.04
N ILE A 15 8.16 8.64 -1.80
CA ILE A 15 8.32 8.08 -3.15
C ILE A 15 8.66 6.60 -2.98
N LEU A 16 7.96 5.70 -3.65
CA LEU A 16 8.28 4.27 -3.63
C LEU A 16 9.56 4.04 -4.44
N SER A 17 10.50 3.27 -3.90
CA SER A 17 11.68 2.88 -4.68
C SER A 17 11.29 1.90 -5.80
N GLN A 18 12.15 1.80 -6.82
CA GLN A 18 11.96 0.84 -7.91
C GLN A 18 11.81 -0.60 -7.39
N GLU A 19 12.67 -1.01 -6.44
CA GLU A 19 12.59 -2.34 -5.81
C GLU A 19 11.25 -2.57 -5.11
N GLN A 20 10.70 -1.56 -4.45
CA GLN A 20 9.38 -1.68 -3.82
C GLN A 20 8.27 -1.83 -4.85
N LEU A 21 8.36 -1.07 -5.94
CA LEU A 21 7.39 -1.14 -7.02
C LEU A 21 7.39 -2.54 -7.66
N GLU A 22 8.57 -3.08 -7.97
CA GLU A 22 8.72 -4.43 -8.52
C GLU A 22 8.17 -5.50 -7.59
N ASN A 23 8.43 -5.38 -6.28
CA ASN A 23 7.87 -6.29 -5.28
C ASN A 23 6.34 -6.21 -5.20
N ILE A 24 5.76 -5.01 -5.29
CA ILE A 24 4.31 -4.82 -5.32
C ILE A 24 3.72 -5.46 -6.57
N GLU A 25 4.27 -5.19 -7.75
CA GLU A 25 3.82 -5.78 -9.01
C GLU A 25 3.88 -7.31 -8.99
N ALA A 26 4.92 -7.88 -8.39
CA ALA A 26 5.05 -9.33 -8.21
C ALA A 26 3.92 -9.91 -7.34
N VAL A 27 3.59 -9.26 -6.22
CA VAL A 27 2.45 -9.64 -5.37
C VAL A 27 1.15 -9.59 -6.18
N LEU A 28 0.86 -8.47 -6.83
CA LEU A 28 -0.38 -8.30 -7.61
C LEU A 28 -0.54 -9.37 -8.70
N LYS A 29 0.56 -9.71 -9.39
CA LYS A 29 0.56 -10.70 -10.47
C LYS A 29 0.35 -12.12 -9.95
N HIS A 30 1.10 -12.55 -8.94
CA HIS A 30 1.06 -13.93 -8.47
C HIS A 30 -0.28 -14.27 -7.83
N ASP A 31 -0.79 -13.36 -7.01
CA ASP A 31 -1.86 -13.65 -6.06
C ASP A 31 -3.26 -13.43 -6.65
N LEU A 32 -3.46 -12.38 -7.46
CA LEU A 32 -4.79 -12.01 -7.94
C LEU A 32 -5.06 -12.50 -9.36
N ILE A 33 -4.09 -12.36 -10.27
CA ILE A 33 -4.26 -12.86 -11.64
C ILE A 33 -4.40 -14.39 -11.66
N GLY A 34 -3.69 -15.09 -10.75
CA GLY A 34 -3.78 -16.55 -10.61
C GLY A 34 -5.17 -17.08 -10.27
N ILE A 35 -6.05 -16.26 -9.67
CA ILE A 35 -7.42 -16.66 -9.29
C ILE A 35 -8.49 -16.14 -10.28
N GLY A 36 -8.10 -15.66 -11.46
CA GLY A 36 -9.02 -15.24 -12.52
C GLY A 36 -9.39 -13.74 -12.50
N VAL A 37 -8.71 -12.92 -11.69
CA VAL A 37 -8.83 -11.46 -11.78
C VAL A 37 -8.32 -10.99 -13.13
N ARG A 38 -9.09 -10.11 -13.79
CA ARG A 38 -8.76 -9.58 -15.12
C ARG A 38 -7.87 -8.35 -15.07
N THR A 39 -8.10 -7.51 -14.06
CA THR A 39 -7.36 -6.27 -13.88
C THR A 39 -7.20 -5.99 -12.39
N VAL A 40 -5.99 -5.65 -11.99
CA VAL A 40 -5.66 -5.17 -10.66
C VAL A 40 -4.83 -3.90 -10.76
N LEU A 41 -5.24 -2.88 -10.02
CA LEU A 41 -4.61 -1.56 -10.02
C LEU A 41 -4.35 -1.16 -8.58
N LEU A 42 -3.11 -0.84 -8.26
CA LEU A 42 -2.80 -0.07 -7.06
C LEU A 42 -2.74 1.39 -7.45
N VAL A 43 -3.60 2.22 -6.86
CA VAL A 43 -3.69 3.65 -7.15
C VAL A 43 -3.53 4.47 -5.89
N ASP A 44 -3.03 5.70 -6.04
CA ASP A 44 -3.12 6.66 -4.95
C ASP A 44 -4.53 7.26 -4.83
N MET A 45 -4.82 7.94 -3.72
CA MET A 45 -6.12 8.58 -3.49
C MET A 45 -6.39 9.77 -4.42
N SER A 46 -5.42 10.20 -5.23
CA SER A 46 -5.60 11.21 -6.29
C SER A 46 -5.99 10.58 -7.64
N GLY A 47 -6.01 9.24 -7.72
CA GLY A 47 -6.36 8.51 -8.94
C GLY A 47 -5.16 8.16 -9.84
N ASN A 48 -3.92 8.41 -9.40
CA ASN A 48 -2.74 8.04 -10.17
C ASN A 48 -2.44 6.54 -10.00
N ILE A 49 -2.15 5.87 -11.11
CA ILE A 49 -1.73 4.47 -11.09
C ILE A 49 -0.31 4.37 -10.55
N VAL A 50 -0.14 3.59 -9.49
CA VAL A 50 1.15 3.28 -8.88
C VAL A 50 1.72 2.00 -9.49
N ALA A 51 0.92 0.94 -9.50
CA ALA A 51 1.26 -0.37 -10.08
C ALA A 51 0.01 -0.96 -10.73
N LYS A 52 0.19 -1.76 -11.79
CA LYS A 52 -0.93 -2.41 -12.45
C LYS A 52 -0.58 -3.76 -13.04
N HIS A 53 -1.60 -4.61 -13.12
CA HIS A 53 -1.61 -5.76 -14.01
C HIS A 53 -2.97 -5.82 -14.68
N ASP A 54 -2.99 -5.79 -16.01
CA ASP A 54 -4.20 -5.85 -16.82
C ASP A 54 -4.01 -6.83 -17.98
N ASN A 55 -5.12 -7.26 -18.59
CA ASN A 55 -5.12 -8.11 -19.77
C ASN A 55 -5.35 -7.33 -21.08
N GLY A 56 -5.15 -6.01 -21.06
CA GLY A 56 -5.32 -5.12 -22.21
C GLY A 56 -6.76 -4.76 -22.59
N ASN A 57 -7.79 -5.28 -21.89
CA ASN A 57 -9.19 -5.10 -22.31
C ASN A 57 -9.87 -3.83 -21.75
N CYS A 58 -9.21 -3.04 -20.92
CA CYS A 58 -9.76 -1.80 -20.38
C CYS A 58 -9.25 -0.60 -21.18
N SER A 59 -10.12 0.04 -21.95
CA SER A 59 -9.76 1.11 -22.88
C SER A 59 -9.37 2.43 -22.22
N ASP A 60 -9.82 2.68 -20.99
CA ASP A 60 -9.53 3.92 -20.26
C ASP A 60 -9.31 3.69 -18.76
N LEU A 61 -8.12 3.19 -18.44
CA LEU A 61 -7.69 2.96 -17.05
C LEU A 61 -7.59 4.27 -16.26
N ASN A 62 -7.21 5.38 -16.89
CA ASN A 62 -7.02 6.65 -16.17
C ASN A 62 -8.36 7.23 -15.69
N SER A 63 -9.39 7.21 -16.54
CA SER A 63 -10.73 7.61 -16.11
C SER A 63 -11.27 6.66 -15.05
N LEU A 64 -11.04 5.35 -15.20
CA LEU A 64 -11.45 4.36 -14.20
C LEU A 64 -10.85 4.67 -12.83
N THR A 65 -9.54 4.95 -12.75
CA THR A 65 -8.85 5.16 -11.47
C THR A 65 -9.19 6.49 -10.84
N ALA A 66 -9.35 7.54 -11.64
CA ALA A 66 -9.84 8.84 -11.17
C ALA A 66 -11.24 8.73 -10.55
N LEU A 67 -12.16 8.05 -11.25
CA LEU A 67 -13.53 7.83 -10.75
C LEU A 67 -13.55 6.90 -9.53
N ALA A 68 -12.72 5.86 -9.51
CA ALA A 68 -12.60 4.94 -8.38
C ALA A 68 -12.11 5.65 -7.11
N ALA A 69 -11.08 6.50 -7.23
CA ALA A 69 -10.58 7.31 -6.13
C ALA A 69 -11.68 8.25 -5.60
N ALA A 70 -12.37 8.97 -6.49
CA ALA A 70 -13.49 9.85 -6.14
C ALA A 70 -14.64 9.09 -5.46
N ASN A 71 -15.01 7.91 -5.96
CA ASN A 71 -16.02 7.05 -5.35
C ASN A 71 -15.61 6.61 -3.94
N CYS A 72 -14.36 6.18 -3.76
CA CYS A 72 -13.84 5.72 -2.47
C CYS A 72 -13.82 6.85 -1.43
N MET A 73 -13.38 8.06 -1.81
CA MET A 73 -13.42 9.23 -0.94
C MET A 73 -14.86 9.63 -0.57
N SER A 74 -15.79 9.56 -1.53
CA SER A 74 -17.19 9.88 -1.28
C SER A 74 -17.82 8.89 -0.30
N MET A 75 -17.48 7.60 -0.40
CA MET A 75 -17.93 6.57 0.54
C MET A 75 -17.40 6.82 1.97
N ASP A 76 -16.22 7.41 2.16
CA ASP A 76 -15.77 7.80 3.50
C ASP A 76 -16.62 8.91 4.11
N VAL A 77 -16.97 9.91 3.29
CA VAL A 77 -17.84 11.01 3.72
C VAL A 77 -19.21 10.46 4.12
N LEU A 78 -19.76 9.54 3.32
CA LEU A 78 -21.02 8.86 3.63
C LEU A 78 -20.92 8.06 4.93
N ALA A 79 -19.84 7.30 5.14
CA ALA A 79 -19.64 6.56 6.38
C ALA A 79 -19.63 7.49 7.60
N ASN A 80 -18.93 8.62 7.51
CA ASN A 80 -18.89 9.62 8.58
C ASN A 80 -20.29 10.19 8.89
N ILE A 81 -21.09 10.49 7.86
CA ILE A 81 -22.47 10.97 8.04
C ILE A 81 -23.33 9.92 8.75
N MET A 82 -23.07 8.63 8.48
CA MET A 82 -23.79 7.51 9.11
C MET A 82 -23.26 7.15 10.50
N GLY A 83 -22.19 7.78 10.99
CA GLY A 83 -21.53 7.41 12.25
C GLY A 83 -20.70 6.12 12.17
N GLU A 84 -20.36 5.68 10.97
CA GLU A 84 -19.52 4.52 10.70
C GLU A 84 -18.05 4.92 10.52
N ASN A 85 -17.11 4.07 10.93
CA ASN A 85 -15.66 4.30 10.76
C ASN A 85 -15.13 3.93 9.35
N GLY A 86 -16.03 3.91 8.36
CA GLY A 86 -15.78 3.42 7.00
C GLY A 86 -16.50 2.10 6.71
N PHE A 87 -16.80 1.84 5.43
CA PHE A 87 -17.46 0.60 5.03
C PHE A 87 -16.45 -0.55 4.89
N ARG A 88 -16.86 -1.75 5.32
CA ARG A 88 -16.02 -2.96 5.27
C ARG A 88 -15.96 -3.64 3.91
N LEU A 89 -16.81 -3.21 2.97
CA LEU A 89 -16.93 -3.76 1.63
C LEU A 89 -17.31 -2.65 0.67
N HIS A 90 -16.42 -2.35 -0.27
CA HIS A 90 -16.70 -1.49 -1.41
C HIS A 90 -16.74 -2.38 -2.65
N LEU A 91 -17.93 -2.60 -3.21
CA LEU A 91 -18.14 -3.46 -4.37
C LEU A 91 -19.19 -2.83 -5.28
N LEU A 92 -18.85 -2.70 -6.56
CA LEU A 92 -19.81 -2.43 -7.62
C LEU A 92 -20.04 -3.73 -8.39
N LYS A 93 -21.26 -4.26 -8.31
CA LYS A 93 -21.66 -5.47 -9.03
C LYS A 93 -22.27 -5.08 -10.36
N GLY A 94 -21.65 -5.51 -11.44
CA GLY A 94 -22.20 -5.40 -12.79
C GLY A 94 -22.73 -6.74 -13.28
N ARG A 95 -23.27 -6.75 -14.50
CA ARG A 95 -23.77 -7.98 -15.14
C ARG A 95 -22.66 -8.91 -15.60
N ASN A 96 -21.57 -8.34 -16.11
CA ASN A 96 -20.46 -9.10 -16.70
C ASN A 96 -19.14 -8.91 -15.95
N GLN A 97 -19.02 -7.81 -15.21
CA GLN A 97 -17.84 -7.45 -14.45
C GLN A 97 -18.22 -6.83 -13.12
N ASN A 98 -17.40 -7.13 -12.13
CA ASN A 98 -17.48 -6.60 -10.79
C ASN A 98 -16.21 -5.80 -10.51
N ALA A 99 -16.33 -4.73 -9.73
CA ALA A 99 -15.22 -3.93 -9.25
C ALA A 99 -15.18 -3.94 -7.73
N HIS A 100 -14.11 -4.49 -7.15
CA HIS A 100 -13.84 -4.44 -5.72
C HIS A 100 -12.82 -3.35 -5.41
N PHE A 101 -13.06 -2.60 -4.34
CA PHE A 101 -12.16 -1.54 -3.88
C PHE A 101 -11.70 -1.86 -2.46
N SER A 102 -10.39 -1.90 -2.25
CA SER A 102 -9.78 -2.18 -0.96
C SER A 102 -8.80 -1.10 -0.59
N LYS A 103 -9.08 -0.37 0.49
CA LYS A 103 -8.11 0.59 1.02
C LYS A 103 -6.96 -0.15 1.69
N ILE A 104 -5.76 0.05 1.17
CA ILE A 104 -4.55 -0.55 1.75
C ILE A 104 -4.08 0.27 2.95
N ASN A 105 -4.07 1.59 2.80
CA ASN A 105 -3.81 2.56 3.86
C ASN A 105 -4.44 3.92 3.48
N ARG A 106 -4.07 5.02 4.14
CA ARG A 106 -4.60 6.36 3.85
C ARG A 106 -4.22 6.90 2.46
N ARG A 107 -3.20 6.32 1.81
CA ARG A 107 -2.64 6.81 0.54
C ARG A 107 -3.01 5.94 -0.65
N PHE A 108 -3.20 4.64 -0.46
CA PHE A 108 -3.36 3.69 -1.56
C PHE A 108 -4.68 2.94 -1.51
N LEU A 109 -5.25 2.77 -2.70
CA LEU A 109 -6.46 2.02 -2.99
C LEU A 109 -6.10 0.91 -3.98
N LEU A 110 -6.48 -0.32 -3.66
CA LEU A 110 -6.41 -1.44 -4.57
C LEU A 110 -7.77 -1.64 -5.25
N ILE A 111 -7.76 -1.63 -6.58
CA ILE A 111 -8.94 -1.84 -7.42
C ILE A 111 -8.79 -3.18 -8.11
N THR A 112 -9.84 -4.00 -8.10
CA THR A 112 -9.82 -5.33 -8.69
C THR A 112 -11.06 -5.53 -9.57
N LEU A 113 -10.85 -5.81 -10.86
CA LEU A 113 -11.91 -6.11 -11.82
C LEU A 113 -11.95 -7.62 -12.11
N PHE A 114 -13.12 -8.23 -11.93
CA PHE A 114 -13.29 -9.69 -12.04
C PHE A 114 -14.67 -10.06 -12.61
N SER A 115 -14.75 -11.23 -13.25
CA SER A 115 -16.02 -11.81 -13.73
C SER A 115 -16.79 -12.47 -12.58
N GLU A 116 -18.03 -12.90 -12.83
CA GLU A 116 -18.82 -13.66 -11.84
C GLU A 116 -18.23 -15.04 -11.51
N GLU A 117 -17.27 -15.54 -12.29
CA GLU A 117 -16.58 -16.80 -12.06
C GLU A 117 -15.64 -16.73 -10.85
N VAL A 118 -15.17 -15.53 -10.48
CA VAL A 118 -14.31 -15.33 -9.32
C VAL A 118 -15.18 -15.13 -8.07
N SER A 119 -15.05 -16.04 -7.10
CA SER A 119 -15.73 -15.92 -5.82
C SER A 119 -15.28 -14.68 -5.06
N LEU A 120 -16.23 -13.82 -4.67
CA LEU A 120 -15.96 -12.64 -3.84
C LEU A 120 -15.31 -13.00 -2.50
N GLY A 121 -15.69 -14.13 -1.91
CA GLY A 121 -15.11 -14.60 -0.64
C GLY A 121 -13.63 -14.90 -0.79
N LEU A 122 -13.26 -15.68 -1.81
CA LEU A 122 -11.87 -16.02 -2.13
C LEU A 122 -11.06 -14.76 -2.47
N LEU A 123 -11.63 -13.88 -3.30
CA LEU A 123 -11.02 -12.61 -3.67
C LEU A 123 -10.68 -11.76 -2.44
N ARG A 124 -11.60 -11.65 -1.48
CA ARG A 124 -11.39 -10.86 -0.25
C ARG A 124 -10.33 -11.47 0.66
N LEU A 125 -10.24 -12.80 0.73
CA LEU A 125 -9.18 -13.48 1.47
C LEU A 125 -7.82 -13.12 0.87
N GLN A 126 -7.68 -13.29 -0.45
CA GLN A 126 -6.43 -13.00 -1.16
C GLN A 126 -6.03 -11.53 -1.05
N ILE A 127 -6.96 -10.60 -1.27
CA ILE A 127 -6.72 -9.15 -1.10
C ILE A 127 -6.30 -8.83 0.34
N GLY A 128 -6.84 -9.52 1.33
CA GLY A 128 -6.45 -9.35 2.73
C GLY A 128 -5.00 -9.75 2.99
N ASP A 129 -4.53 -10.85 2.38
CA ASP A 129 -3.13 -11.27 2.42
C ASP A 129 -2.22 -10.28 1.69
N ASP A 130 -2.59 -9.88 0.48
CA ASP A 130 -1.80 -8.96 -0.35
C ASP A 130 -1.69 -7.58 0.32
N ALA A 131 -2.76 -7.11 0.96
CA ALA A 131 -2.76 -5.86 1.73
C ALA A 131 -1.76 -5.90 2.89
N ARG A 132 -1.58 -7.05 3.55
CA ARG A 132 -0.55 -7.23 4.59
C ARG A 132 0.85 -7.18 3.99
N LYS A 133 1.10 -7.94 2.92
CA LYS A 133 2.40 -7.93 2.21
C LYS A 133 2.79 -6.53 1.74
N MET A 134 1.85 -5.79 1.15
CA MET A 134 2.08 -4.42 0.69
C MET A 134 2.41 -3.47 1.84
N LYS A 135 1.70 -3.58 2.98
CA LYS A 135 2.03 -2.79 4.18
C LYS A 135 3.47 -3.05 4.66
N ASP A 136 3.90 -4.29 4.66
CA ASP A 136 5.29 -4.65 5.03
C ASP A 136 6.31 -4.04 4.05
N ILE A 137 6.01 -4.06 2.74
CA ILE A 137 6.83 -3.41 1.72
C ILE A 137 6.93 -1.91 1.98
N PHE A 138 5.80 -1.23 2.21
CA PHE A 138 5.78 0.22 2.48
C PHE A 138 6.55 0.61 3.75
N ASN A 139 6.47 -0.21 4.80
CA ASN A 139 7.12 0.08 6.07
C ASN A 139 8.66 -0.08 6.03
N LYS A 140 9.20 -0.86 5.08
CA LYS A 140 10.66 -0.93 4.86
C LYS A 140 11.27 0.43 4.50
N THR A 141 10.52 1.34 3.86
CA THR A 141 11.02 2.69 3.51
C THR A 141 11.31 3.54 4.74
N VAL A 142 10.48 3.43 5.79
CA VAL A 142 10.61 4.26 7.00
C VAL A 142 11.90 3.93 7.75
N LYS A 143 12.25 2.64 7.85
CA LYS A 143 13.49 2.20 8.50
C LYS A 143 14.74 2.68 7.76
N ASN A 144 14.76 2.57 6.43
CA ASN A 144 15.90 3.03 5.63
C ASN A 144 16.07 4.55 5.67
N ALA A 145 14.97 5.31 5.57
CA ALA A 145 15.01 6.77 5.68
C ALA A 145 15.46 7.23 7.08
N PHE A 146 14.97 6.57 8.15
CA PHE A 146 15.36 6.87 9.52
C PHE A 146 16.84 6.54 9.80
N PHE A 147 17.36 5.43 9.24
CA PHE A 147 18.77 5.07 9.38
C PHE A 147 19.69 6.07 8.69
N HIS A 148 19.31 6.54 7.49
CA HIS A 148 20.10 7.50 6.71
C HIS A 148 20.07 8.92 7.32
N LEU A 149 18.98 9.29 8.02
CA LEU A 149 18.90 10.54 8.79
C LEU A 149 19.67 10.47 10.11
N SER A 150 19.71 9.29 10.76
CA SER A 150 20.44 9.09 12.02
C SER A 150 21.95 8.90 11.82
N PHE A 151 22.37 8.49 10.62
CA PHE A 151 23.77 8.36 10.21
C PHE A 151 23.96 8.98 8.81
N PRO A 152 24.09 10.31 8.69
CA PRO A 152 24.51 10.90 7.43
C PRO A 152 25.91 10.37 7.09
N LEU A 153 26.04 9.77 5.91
CA LEU A 153 27.30 9.35 5.28
C LEU A 153 28.18 10.59 5.02
N GLY A 154 28.76 11.12 6.10
CA GLY A 154 29.64 12.28 6.12
C GLY A 154 30.67 12.25 7.25
N PHE A 155 30.54 11.35 8.23
CA PHE A 155 31.58 11.08 9.23
C PHE A 155 32.43 9.86 8.84
N ALA A 156 33.05 9.93 7.67
CA ALA A 156 34.13 9.03 7.29
C ALA A 156 35.40 9.87 7.06
N GLY A 157 36.06 10.25 8.15
CA GLY A 157 37.35 10.94 8.08
C GLY A 157 37.78 11.52 9.43
N GLY A 158 38.52 10.76 10.23
CA GLY A 158 39.07 11.29 11.48
C GLY A 158 39.62 10.24 12.46
N THR A 159 40.66 9.53 12.04
CA THR A 159 41.76 9.00 12.86
C THR A 159 41.49 8.32 14.22
N ARG A 160 41.86 7.03 14.28
CA ARG A 160 42.30 6.31 15.47
C ARG A 160 43.24 7.15 16.36
N ALA A 161 42.92 7.29 17.64
CA ALA A 161 43.89 7.34 18.73
C ALA A 161 43.22 7.08 20.09
N GLY A 162 43.75 6.12 20.85
CA GLY A 162 43.64 6.14 22.32
C GLY A 162 42.65 5.19 23.00
N LEU A 163 42.72 3.89 22.75
CA LEU A 163 42.32 2.91 23.79
C LEU A 163 43.36 3.01 24.92
N LYS A 164 43.10 3.84 25.94
CA LYS A 164 43.84 3.77 27.20
C LYS A 164 43.05 2.90 28.17
N LYS A 165 43.56 1.69 28.39
CA LYS A 165 43.12 0.74 29.41
C LYS A 165 43.09 1.44 30.77
N MET A 166 41.94 1.47 31.42
CA MET A 166 41.83 1.81 32.84
C MET A 166 41.94 0.49 33.63
N HIS A 167 43.06 0.31 34.33
CA HIS A 167 43.18 -0.73 35.36
C HIS A 167 42.38 -0.32 36.61
N PRO A 168 41.87 -1.29 37.40
CA PRO A 168 41.27 -1.00 38.69
C PRO A 168 42.36 -0.81 39.74
N ALA A 169 42.21 0.20 40.59
CA ALA A 169 42.92 0.29 41.85
C ALA A 169 41.87 0.46 42.94
N GLY A 170 41.74 -0.57 43.79
CA GLY A 170 40.95 -0.49 45.01
C GLY A 170 41.69 0.24 46.11
N ALA A 171 40.91 0.84 47.00
CA ALA A 171 41.13 0.92 48.44
C ALA A 171 39.73 1.02 49.07
#